data_AF-A0A2D7QM72-F1
#
_entry.id   AF-A0A2D7QM72-F1
#
_cell.length_a   1.000
_cell.length_b   1.000
_cell.length_c   1.000
_cell.angle_alpha   90.00
_cell.angle_beta   90.00
_cell.angle_gamma   90.00
#
_symmetry.space_group_name_H-M   'P 1'
#
loop_
_entity.id
_entity.type
_entity.pdbx_description
1 polymer ?
#
loop_
_entity_poly.entity_id
_entity_poly.type
_entity_poly.pdbx_seq_one_letter_code
_entity_poly.pdbx_strand_id
1 'polypeptide(L)'
;MAKKQVIVYHPLLQGNEIPLDQKRQINKFLRQRGWTSQGKHLIDRDAENVAVVQRRTFRNLLQLTEEKNISTIVCHSPKIFCPNPLERGLATNLLREYGLFLIYATGEDQLDIETQQLLQIISIYQKPGLKLETGRRRRRRKSVTEGNLDLRGRGKVGGRKSYKEIDTVLVEKVKCLRKKSFSLRKIADLLEEKGYTNGKGNKFNPSQISRILLQ
;
A
#
# COMPACT_ATOMS: atom_id res chain seq x y z
N MET A 1 -18.19 9.06 19.56
CA MET A 1 -16.92 9.27 18.82
C MET A 1 -16.40 7.91 18.36
N ALA A 2 -16.02 7.77 17.08
CA ALA A 2 -15.47 6.51 16.57
C ALA A 2 -14.12 6.21 17.25
N LYS A 3 -13.93 4.99 17.76
CA LYS A 3 -12.66 4.56 18.34
C LYS A 3 -11.58 4.53 17.26
N LYS A 4 -10.41 5.11 17.55
CA LYS A 4 -9.28 5.11 16.60
C LYS A 4 -8.81 3.68 16.36
N GLN A 5 -8.77 3.26 15.09
CA GLN A 5 -8.23 1.96 14.69
C GLN A 5 -6.70 2.04 14.53
N VAL A 6 -6.02 0.98 14.97
CA VAL A 6 -4.56 0.85 14.89
C VAL A 6 -4.17 -0.55 14.42
N ILE A 7 -2.97 -0.70 13.88
CA ILE A 7 -2.37 -2.01 13.61
C ILE A 7 -1.36 -2.32 14.71
N VAL A 8 -1.46 -3.51 15.30
CA VAL A 8 -0.50 -3.97 16.31
C VAL A 8 0.56 -4.83 15.65
N TYR A 9 1.83 -4.49 15.85
CA TYR A 9 2.99 -5.13 15.24
C TYR A 9 3.89 -5.75 16.32
N HIS A 10 4.21 -7.04 16.15
CA HIS A 10 5.01 -7.84 17.08
C HIS A 10 6.16 -8.54 16.35
N PRO A 11 7.34 -7.90 16.28
CA PRO A 11 8.58 -8.58 15.97
C PRO A 11 8.97 -9.54 17.08
N LEU A 12 9.17 -10.80 16.72
CA LEU A 12 9.62 -11.85 17.62
C LEU A 12 11.13 -11.95 17.50
N LEU A 13 11.82 -11.37 18.48
CA LEU A 13 13.26 -11.48 18.58
C LEU A 13 13.71 -12.84 19.09
N GLN A 14 12.87 -13.60 19.80
CA GLN A 14 13.14 -14.98 20.24
C GLN A 14 11.81 -15.74 20.40
N GLY A 15 11.75 -16.98 19.94
CA GLY A 15 10.57 -17.87 20.06
C GLY A 15 9.45 -17.63 19.03
N ASN A 16 8.41 -18.45 19.08
CA ASN A 16 7.32 -18.47 18.09
C ASN A 16 6.05 -17.72 18.54
N GLU A 17 6.00 -17.27 19.79
CA GLU A 17 4.82 -16.68 20.40
C GLU A 17 5.12 -15.30 21.00
N ILE A 18 4.10 -14.43 20.95
CA ILE A 18 4.18 -13.12 21.59
C ILE A 18 4.10 -13.32 23.12
N PRO A 19 5.10 -12.85 23.90
CA PRO A 19 5.06 -12.92 25.35
C PRO A 19 3.79 -12.31 25.95
N LEU A 20 3.22 -12.98 26.96
CA LEU A 20 1.94 -12.59 27.57
C LEU A 20 1.99 -11.17 28.16
N ASP A 21 3.11 -10.78 28.76
CA ASP A 21 3.27 -9.44 29.33
C ASP A 21 3.21 -8.36 28.24
N GLN A 22 3.86 -8.59 27.09
CA GLN A 22 3.79 -7.66 25.96
C GLN A 22 2.35 -7.46 25.46
N LYS A 23 1.59 -8.55 25.33
CA LYS A 23 0.16 -8.50 24.98
C LYS A 23 -0.64 -7.69 26.00
N ARG A 24 -0.44 -7.95 27.30
CA ARG A 24 -1.14 -7.25 28.39
C ARG A 24 -0.86 -5.75 28.37
N GLN A 25 0.40 -5.36 28.24
CA GLN A 25 0.80 -3.95 28.21
C GLN A 25 0.23 -3.21 26.99
N ILE A 26 0.29 -3.81 25.79
CA ILE A 26 -0.33 -3.21 24.60
C ILE A 26 -1.84 -3.08 24.81
N ASN A 27 -2.52 -4.11 25.29
CA ASN A 27 -3.96 -4.06 25.52
C ASN A 27 -4.34 -3.00 26.56
N LYS A 28 -3.56 -2.85 27.64
CA LYS A 28 -3.73 -1.79 28.63
C LYS A 28 -3.57 -0.41 27.97
N PHE A 29 -2.52 -0.22 27.18
CA PHE A 29 -2.25 1.01 26.45
C PHE A 29 -3.38 1.39 25.49
N LEU A 30 -3.88 0.43 24.70
CA LEU A 30 -5.00 0.65 23.78
C LEU A 30 -6.29 1.02 24.52
N ARG A 31 -6.60 0.34 25.63
CA ARG A 31 -7.77 0.63 26.47
C ARG A 31 -7.72 2.04 27.05
N GLN A 32 -6.57 2.45 27.60
CA GLN A 32 -6.38 3.78 28.16
C GLN A 32 -6.60 4.90 27.15
N ARG A 33 -6.27 4.67 25.86
CA ARG A 33 -6.48 5.66 24.78
C ARG A 33 -7.81 5.51 24.05
N GLY A 34 -8.63 4.53 24.41
CA GLY A 34 -9.88 4.22 23.69
C GLY A 34 -9.65 3.74 22.25
N TRP A 35 -8.50 3.14 21.97
CA TRP A 35 -8.12 2.64 20.63
C TRP A 35 -8.48 1.15 20.47
N THR A 36 -8.63 0.71 19.23
CA THR A 36 -8.93 -0.70 18.89
C THR A 36 -7.95 -1.23 17.86
N SER A 37 -7.42 -2.44 18.09
CA SER A 37 -6.61 -3.13 17.10
C SER A 37 -7.48 -3.61 15.93
N GLN A 38 -7.02 -3.34 14.71
CA GLN A 38 -7.69 -3.80 13.51
C GLN A 38 -7.17 -5.19 13.12
N GLY A 39 -8.03 -6.20 13.24
CA GLY A 39 -7.71 -7.57 12.86
C GLY A 39 -6.72 -8.25 13.81
N LYS A 40 -6.05 -9.30 13.29
CA LYS A 40 -5.04 -10.04 14.05
C LYS A 40 -3.75 -9.22 14.15
N HIS A 41 -3.08 -9.35 15.28
CA HIS A 41 -1.74 -8.79 15.49
C HIS A 41 -0.78 -9.33 14.42
N LEU A 42 0.00 -8.45 13.80
CA LEU A 42 1.02 -8.84 12.83
C LEU A 42 2.25 -9.36 13.57
N ILE A 43 2.62 -10.61 13.29
CA ILE A 43 3.74 -11.28 13.93
C ILE A 43 4.88 -11.36 12.93
N ASP A 44 6.02 -10.74 13.26
CA ASP A 44 7.22 -10.71 12.43
C ASP A 44 8.26 -11.70 12.95
N ARG A 45 8.35 -12.86 12.29
CA ARG A 45 9.26 -13.96 12.66
C ARG A 45 10.66 -13.82 12.05
N ASP A 46 10.84 -12.89 11.11
CA ASP A 46 12.12 -12.67 10.43
C ASP A 46 13.02 -11.67 11.19
N ALA A 47 12.69 -11.38 12.45
CA ALA A 47 13.20 -10.19 13.13
C ALA A 47 14.68 -10.26 13.55
N GLU A 48 15.24 -11.46 13.71
CA GLU A 48 16.64 -11.67 14.11
C GLU A 48 17.63 -11.46 12.95
N ASN A 49 17.27 -11.85 11.72
CA ASN A 49 18.26 -12.09 10.65
C ASN A 49 18.18 -11.11 9.48
N VAL A 50 17.11 -10.32 9.40
CA VAL A 50 16.83 -9.48 8.23
C VAL A 50 16.57 -8.05 8.70
N ALA A 51 17.12 -7.07 7.97
CA ALA A 51 16.85 -5.68 8.25
C ALA A 51 15.33 -5.38 8.16
N VAL A 52 14.76 -4.63 9.10
CA VAL A 52 13.31 -4.34 9.26
C VAL A 52 12.65 -4.03 7.93
N VAL A 53 13.24 -3.14 7.13
CA VAL A 53 12.67 -2.68 5.85
C VAL A 53 12.64 -3.75 4.76
N GLN A 54 13.44 -4.79 4.90
CA GLN A 54 13.51 -5.92 3.97
C GLN A 54 12.57 -7.07 4.36
N ARG A 55 12.11 -7.11 5.62
CA ARG A 55 11.26 -8.18 6.15
C ARG A 55 9.93 -8.26 5.41
N ARG A 56 9.47 -9.49 5.16
CA ARG A 56 8.17 -9.73 4.51
C ARG A 56 7.03 -9.17 5.35
N THR A 57 7.10 -9.33 6.67
CA THR A 57 6.07 -8.83 7.59
C THR A 57 5.98 -7.31 7.59
N PHE A 58 7.11 -6.61 7.50
CA PHE A 58 7.14 -5.16 7.39
C PHE A 58 6.51 -4.67 6.08
N ARG A 59 6.76 -5.36 4.95
CA ARG A 59 6.07 -5.07 3.69
C ARG A 59 4.56 -5.32 3.79
N ASN A 60 4.15 -6.39 4.46
CA ASN A 60 2.73 -6.69 4.70
C ASN A 60 2.08 -5.62 5.60
N LEU A 61 2.80 -5.12 6.61
CA LEU A 61 2.36 -3.99 7.46
C LEU A 61 2.10 -2.73 6.62
N LEU A 62 3.03 -2.39 5.73
CA LEU A 62 2.91 -1.26 4.82
C LEU A 62 1.73 -1.40 3.85
N GLN A 63 1.44 -2.62 3.40
CA GLN A 63 0.27 -2.90 2.55
C GLN A 63 -1.03 -2.81 3.34
N LEU A 64 -1.09 -3.42 4.53
CA LEU A 64 -2.28 -3.44 5.37
C LEU A 64 -2.71 -2.04 5.83
N THR A 65 -1.73 -1.19 6.19
CA THR A 65 -1.98 0.22 6.52
C THR A 65 -2.61 0.99 5.35
N GLU A 66 -2.18 0.69 4.12
CA GLU A 66 -2.75 1.29 2.90
C GLU A 66 -4.17 0.77 2.64
N GLU A 67 -4.39 -0.54 2.69
CA GLU A 67 -5.69 -1.17 2.42
C GLU A 67 -6.78 -0.81 3.45
N LYS A 68 -6.39 -0.74 4.72
CA LYS A 68 -7.32 -0.42 5.82
C LYS A 68 -7.43 1.08 6.10
N ASN A 69 -6.65 1.91 5.40
CA ASN A 69 -6.55 3.35 5.64
C ASN A 69 -6.21 3.68 7.12
N ILE A 70 -5.29 2.90 7.71
CA ILE A 70 -4.84 3.07 9.10
C ILE A 70 -3.44 3.65 9.08
N SER A 71 -3.25 4.80 9.72
CA SER A 71 -1.95 5.48 9.81
C SER A 71 -1.16 5.15 11.07
N THR A 72 -1.77 4.53 12.09
CA THR A 72 -1.12 4.33 13.39
C THR A 72 -0.77 2.86 13.61
N ILE A 73 0.50 2.62 13.94
CA ILE A 73 1.09 1.33 14.23
C ILE A 73 1.51 1.35 15.69
N VAL A 74 1.13 0.30 16.43
CA VAL A 74 1.52 0.13 17.83
C VAL A 74 2.48 -1.05 17.94
N CYS A 75 3.64 -0.81 18.54
CA CYS A 75 4.58 -1.84 18.95
C CYS A 75 4.72 -1.80 20.47
N HIS A 76 5.26 -2.84 21.08
CA HIS A 76 5.46 -2.88 22.52
C HIS A 76 6.53 -1.86 22.97
N SER A 77 7.78 -2.03 22.52
CA SER A 77 8.92 -1.18 22.88
C SER A 77 9.88 -0.96 21.69
N PRO A 78 10.75 0.06 21.74
CA PRO A 78 11.73 0.32 20.68
C PRO A 78 12.68 -0.86 20.46
N LYS A 79 13.23 -1.43 21.53
CA LYS A 79 14.17 -2.56 21.47
C LYS A 79 13.53 -3.80 20.87
N ILE A 80 12.24 -4.04 21.13
CA ILE A 80 11.50 -5.15 20.51
C ILE A 80 11.29 -4.90 19.03
N PHE A 81 10.92 -3.68 18.63
CA PHE A 81 10.77 -3.31 17.22
C PHE A 81 12.04 -3.60 16.40
N CYS A 82 13.18 -3.12 16.90
CA CYS A 82 14.49 -3.37 16.34
C CYS A 82 15.57 -3.05 17.39
N PRO A 83 16.45 -3.99 17.78
CA PRO A 83 17.50 -3.73 18.75
C PRO A 83 18.49 -2.65 18.31
N ASN A 84 18.88 -2.66 17.02
CA ASN A 84 19.83 -1.71 16.46
C ASN A 84 19.21 -0.30 16.37
N PRO A 85 19.77 0.72 17.06
CA PRO A 85 19.18 2.07 17.11
C PRO A 85 19.18 2.79 15.76
N LEU A 86 20.23 2.61 14.95
CA LEU A 86 20.31 3.22 13.62
C LEU A 86 19.26 2.64 12.68
N GLU A 87 19.16 1.31 12.62
CA GLU A 87 18.17 0.62 11.79
C GLU A 87 16.74 0.95 12.22
N ARG A 88 16.50 0.97 13.54
CA ARG A 88 15.23 1.41 14.13
C ARG A 88 14.85 2.83 13.72
N GLY A 89 15.81 3.76 13.77
CA GLY A 89 15.63 5.14 13.33
C GLY A 89 15.29 5.25 11.84
N LEU A 90 16.00 4.50 10.99
CA LEU A 90 15.74 4.45 9.54
C LEU A 90 14.35 3.90 9.23
N ALA A 91 13.95 2.80 9.88
CA ALA A 91 12.62 2.23 9.72
C ALA A 91 11.52 3.18 10.20
N THR A 92 11.74 3.89 11.32
CA THR A 92 10.80 4.89 11.86
C THR A 92 10.65 6.08 10.92
N ASN A 93 11.75 6.60 10.37
CA ASN A 93 11.73 7.68 9.38
C ASN A 93 11.00 7.25 8.10
N LEU A 94 11.25 6.03 7.62
CA LEU A 94 10.54 5.46 6.47
C LEU A 94 9.02 5.40 6.69
N LEU A 95 8.58 4.94 7.86
CA LEU A 95 7.16 4.93 8.22
C LEU A 95 6.58 6.35 8.21
N ARG A 96 7.28 7.32 8.78
CA ARG A 96 6.87 8.74 8.82
C ARG A 96 6.74 9.34 7.42
N GLU A 97 7.67 9.05 6.53
CA GLU A 97 7.64 9.47 5.11
C GLU A 97 6.43 8.88 4.37
N TYR A 98 5.95 7.71 4.78
CA TYR A 98 4.69 7.14 4.28
C TYR A 98 3.42 7.66 5.00
N GLY A 99 3.56 8.64 5.90
CA GLY A 99 2.46 9.18 6.71
C GLY A 99 1.96 8.21 7.77
N LEU A 100 2.82 7.28 8.20
CA LEU A 100 2.53 6.31 9.24
C LEU A 100 3.22 6.71 10.55
N PHE A 101 2.55 6.45 11.67
CA PHE A 101 3.01 6.78 13.01
C PHE A 101 3.25 5.49 13.78
N LEU A 102 4.52 5.23 14.13
CA LEU A 102 4.90 4.17 15.04
C LEU A 102 4.85 4.69 16.48
N ILE A 103 4.10 4.01 17.34
CA ILE A 103 3.94 4.36 18.76
C ILE A 103 4.30 3.14 19.59
N TYR A 104 5.14 3.31 20.60
CA TYR A 104 5.48 2.24 21.53
C TYR A 104 4.62 2.33 22.79
N ALA A 105 4.13 1.17 23.25
CA ALA A 105 3.35 1.07 24.48
C ALA A 105 4.17 1.42 25.74
N THR A 106 5.49 1.20 25.70
CA THR A 106 6.40 1.50 26.81
C THR A 106 6.86 2.96 26.89
N GLY A 107 6.54 3.80 25.89
CA GLY A 107 6.97 5.21 25.84
C GLY A 107 7.76 5.58 24.60
N GLU A 108 8.57 6.63 24.67
CA GLU A 108 9.34 7.12 23.52
C GLU A 108 10.66 6.37 23.32
N ASP A 109 11.20 6.44 22.11
CA ASP A 109 12.51 5.88 21.77
C ASP A 109 13.59 6.93 22.05
N GLN A 110 14.39 6.70 23.09
CA GLN A 110 15.51 7.55 23.43
C GLN A 110 16.76 7.12 22.66
N LEU A 111 16.98 7.75 21.52
CA LEU A 111 18.21 7.61 20.73
C LEU A 111 19.27 8.59 21.25
N ASP A 112 20.53 8.15 21.28
CA ASP A 112 21.68 9.01 21.55
C ASP A 112 21.85 10.11 20.49
N ILE A 113 22.57 11.17 20.86
CA ILE A 113 22.71 12.38 20.04
C ILE A 113 23.42 12.05 18.72
N GLU A 114 24.45 11.20 18.78
CA GLU A 114 25.24 10.78 17.62
C GLU A 114 24.36 10.04 16.60
N THR A 115 23.55 9.08 17.05
CA THR A 115 22.60 8.36 16.20
C THR A 115 21.56 9.30 15.60
N GLN A 116 21.04 10.26 16.38
CA GLN A 116 20.10 11.25 15.85
C GLN A 116 20.72 12.11 14.75
N GLN A 117 21.95 12.59 14.94
CA GLN A 117 22.67 13.38 13.94
C GLN A 117 22.93 12.58 12.66
N LEU A 118 23.36 11.32 12.80
CA LEU A 118 23.59 10.45 11.65
C LEU A 118 22.30 10.22 10.84
N LEU A 119 21.18 9.98 11.52
CA LEU A 119 19.87 9.82 10.88
C LEU A 119 19.43 11.09 10.12
N GLN A 120 19.71 12.27 10.66
CA GLN A 120 19.43 13.54 9.99
C GLN A 120 20.22 13.66 8.69
N ILE A 121 21.53 13.36 8.72
CA ILE A 121 22.38 13.37 7.52
C ILE A 121 21.85 12.39 6.48
N ILE A 122 21.56 11.14 6.87
CA ILE A 122 21.04 10.13 5.94
C ILE A 122 19.72 10.58 5.31
N SER A 123 18.84 11.22 6.08
CA SER A 123 17.54 11.69 5.58
C SER A 123 17.65 12.68 4.42
N ILE A 124 18.72 13.48 4.36
CA ILE A 124 18.95 14.45 3.30
C ILE A 124 19.16 13.73 1.96
N TYR A 125 19.92 12.63 1.97
CA TYR A 125 20.28 11.88 0.78
C TYR A 125 19.23 10.84 0.35
N GLN A 126 18.36 10.38 1.26
CA GLN A 126 17.33 9.37 0.93
C GLN A 126 16.06 9.94 0.26
N LYS A 127 15.82 11.25 0.36
CA LYS A 127 14.59 11.91 -0.16
C LYS A 127 14.24 11.61 -1.63
N PRO A 128 15.18 11.55 -2.59
CA PRO A 128 14.83 11.34 -4.00
C PRO A 128 14.15 9.98 -4.27
N GLY A 129 14.63 8.89 -3.67
CA GLY A 129 14.06 7.55 -3.86
C GLY A 129 12.68 7.41 -3.22
N LEU A 130 12.48 8.03 -2.06
CA LEU A 130 11.21 8.00 -1.32
C LEU A 130 10.09 8.78 -2.02
N LYS A 131 10.42 9.84 -2.77
CA LYS A 131 9.44 10.60 -3.58
C LYS A 131 8.72 9.73 -4.63
N LEU A 132 9.43 8.79 -5.25
CA LEU A 132 8.83 7.90 -6.24
C LEU A 132 7.81 6.96 -5.60
N GLU A 133 8.16 6.36 -4.47
CA GLU A 133 7.28 5.40 -3.79
C GLU A 133 6.07 6.06 -3.14
N THR A 134 6.25 7.25 -2.54
CA THR A 134 5.12 8.05 -2.04
C THR A 134 4.18 8.46 -3.17
N GLY A 135 4.72 8.87 -4.33
CA GLY A 135 3.94 9.14 -5.53
C GLY A 135 3.15 7.91 -6.02
N ARG A 136 3.78 6.73 -6.00
CA ARG A 136 3.14 5.46 -6.34
C ARG A 136 1.97 5.12 -5.43
N ARG A 137 2.11 5.28 -4.11
CA ARG A 137 1.03 5.07 -3.12
C ARG A 137 -0.13 6.03 -3.33
N ARG A 138 0.15 7.32 -3.50
CA ARG A 138 -0.89 8.34 -3.78
C ARG A 138 -1.67 7.97 -5.04
N ARG A 139 -0.98 7.58 -6.10
CA ARG A 139 -1.60 7.13 -7.34
C ARG A 139 -2.43 5.86 -7.16
N ARG A 140 -1.92 4.87 -6.42
CA ARG A 140 -2.64 3.63 -6.10
C ARG A 140 -4.00 3.93 -5.46
N ARG A 141 -4.01 4.77 -4.41
CA ARG A 141 -5.26 5.17 -3.73
C ARG A 141 -6.24 5.84 -4.70
N LYS A 142 -5.75 6.80 -5.49
CA LYS A 142 -6.57 7.49 -6.49
C LYS A 142 -7.16 6.51 -7.51
N SER A 143 -6.35 5.58 -8.00
CA SER A 143 -6.78 4.61 -9.00
C SER A 143 -7.79 3.59 -8.46
N VAL A 144 -7.77 3.26 -7.16
CA VAL A 144 -8.86 2.50 -6.54
C VAL A 144 -10.17 3.29 -6.61
N THR A 145 -10.15 4.57 -6.23
CA THR A 145 -11.34 5.44 -6.28
C THR A 145 -11.87 5.61 -7.71
N GLU A 146 -10.98 5.69 -8.70
CA GLU A 146 -11.34 5.77 -10.13
C GLU A 146 -11.76 4.42 -10.73
N GLY A 147 -11.67 3.32 -9.97
CA GLY A 147 -11.95 1.96 -10.46
C GLY A 147 -10.96 1.45 -11.52
N ASN A 148 -9.74 2.00 -11.51
CA ASN A 148 -8.61 1.63 -12.36
C ASN A 148 -7.72 0.62 -11.61
N LEU A 149 -8.08 -0.66 -11.72
CA LEU A 149 -7.42 -1.74 -10.97
C LEU A 149 -6.41 -2.51 -11.83
N ASP A 150 -5.38 -3.06 -11.17
CA ASP A 150 -4.46 -4.04 -11.73
C ASP A 150 -5.09 -5.45 -11.74
N LEU A 151 -4.39 -6.43 -12.32
CA LEU A 151 -4.86 -7.82 -12.40
C LEU A 151 -5.08 -8.48 -11.02
N ARG A 152 -4.57 -7.88 -9.94
CA ARG A 152 -4.74 -8.35 -8.57
C ARG A 152 -5.82 -7.56 -7.82
N GLY A 153 -6.58 -6.72 -8.52
CA GLY A 153 -7.64 -5.89 -7.93
C GLY A 153 -7.14 -4.69 -7.12
N ARG A 154 -5.87 -4.32 -7.24
CA ARG A 154 -5.28 -3.16 -6.53
C ARG A 154 -5.25 -1.94 -7.43
N GLY A 155 -5.23 -0.73 -6.87
CA GLY A 155 -5.11 0.48 -7.69
C GLY A 155 -3.88 0.46 -8.61
N LYS A 156 -4.11 0.70 -9.90
CA LYS A 156 -3.07 0.64 -10.92
C LYS A 156 -2.15 1.85 -10.85
N VAL A 157 -0.84 1.63 -10.81
CA VAL A 157 0.15 2.71 -10.62
C VAL A 157 1.01 2.97 -11.86
N GLY A 158 1.07 2.01 -12.79
CA GLY A 158 1.90 2.12 -13.99
C GLY A 158 1.55 1.10 -15.06
N GLY A 159 2.47 0.94 -16.02
CA GLY A 159 2.27 0.15 -17.22
C GLY A 159 1.40 0.84 -18.27
N ARG A 160 1.02 0.08 -19.32
CA ARG A 160 0.17 0.59 -20.40
C ARG A 160 -1.21 0.95 -19.85
N LYS A 161 -1.69 2.18 -20.13
CA LYS A 161 -3.07 2.59 -19.80
C LYS A 161 -4.09 1.63 -20.41
N SER A 162 -5.12 1.29 -19.65
CA SER A 162 -6.28 0.53 -20.12
C SER A 162 -7.13 1.39 -21.05
N TYR A 163 -8.08 0.79 -21.77
CA TYR A 163 -8.98 1.55 -22.65
C TYR A 163 -9.94 2.41 -21.83
N LYS A 164 -10.41 1.93 -20.67
CA LYS A 164 -11.20 2.69 -19.71
C LYS A 164 -10.45 3.91 -19.17
N GLU A 165 -9.13 3.80 -18.98
CA GLU A 165 -8.28 4.94 -18.60
C GLU A 165 -8.03 5.95 -19.74
N ILE A 166 -8.23 5.54 -21.00
CA ILE A 166 -7.99 6.37 -22.19
C ILE A 166 -9.29 7.04 -22.63
N ASP A 167 -10.35 6.26 -22.78
CA ASP A 167 -11.64 6.68 -23.28
C ASP A 167 -12.74 5.77 -22.69
N THR A 168 -13.42 6.27 -21.65
CA THR A 168 -14.56 5.58 -21.02
C THR A 168 -15.75 5.47 -21.96
N VAL A 169 -15.96 6.46 -22.83
CA VAL A 169 -17.08 6.52 -23.77
C VAL A 169 -16.95 5.40 -24.82
N LEU A 170 -15.74 5.15 -25.30
CA LEU A 170 -15.45 4.02 -26.19
C LEU A 170 -15.83 2.68 -25.55
N VAL A 171 -15.46 2.46 -24.28
CA VAL A 171 -15.76 1.22 -23.54
C VAL A 171 -17.28 1.02 -23.44
N GLU A 172 -18.02 2.05 -23.05
CA GLU A 172 -19.48 1.99 -22.92
C GLU A 172 -20.16 1.73 -24.26
N LYS A 173 -19.66 2.36 -25.33
CA LYS A 173 -20.18 2.17 -26.69
C LYS A 173 -19.97 0.75 -27.18
N VAL A 174 -18.79 0.18 -26.95
CA VAL A 174 -18.48 -1.22 -27.26
C VAL A 174 -19.41 -2.17 -26.47
N LYS A 175 -19.63 -1.91 -25.17
CA LYS A 175 -20.56 -2.70 -24.35
C LYS A 175 -22.01 -2.59 -24.86
N CYS A 176 -22.45 -1.40 -25.25
CA CYS A 176 -23.79 -1.18 -25.80
C CYS A 176 -23.99 -1.93 -27.13
N LEU A 177 -23.02 -1.86 -28.03
CA LEU A 177 -23.06 -2.62 -29.28
C LEU A 177 -23.04 -4.13 -29.02
N ARG A 178 -22.28 -4.59 -28.02
CA ARG A 178 -22.26 -6.02 -27.66
C ARG A 178 -23.58 -6.50 -27.06
N LYS A 179 -24.28 -5.67 -26.27
CA LYS A 179 -25.63 -5.97 -25.76
C LYS A 179 -26.66 -6.13 -26.89
N LYS A 180 -26.45 -5.49 -28.04
CA LYS A 180 -27.25 -5.70 -29.27
C LYS A 180 -26.83 -6.96 -30.05
N SER A 181 -26.05 -7.84 -29.44
CA SER A 181 -25.59 -9.12 -30.01
C SER A 181 -24.73 -9.01 -31.29
N PHE A 182 -24.14 -7.85 -31.57
CA PHE A 182 -23.20 -7.73 -32.70
C PHE A 182 -21.92 -8.55 -32.47
N SER A 183 -21.37 -9.08 -33.58
CA SER A 183 -20.08 -9.78 -33.57
C SER A 183 -18.92 -8.81 -33.37
N LEU A 184 -17.79 -9.28 -32.84
CA LEU A 184 -16.62 -8.42 -32.57
C LEU A 184 -16.09 -7.71 -33.83
N ARG A 185 -16.15 -8.39 -34.99
CA ARG A 185 -15.80 -7.79 -36.29
C ARG A 185 -16.77 -6.68 -36.65
N LYS A 186 -18.08 -6.92 -36.55
CA LYS A 186 -19.09 -5.90 -36.86
C LYS A 186 -19.02 -4.71 -35.92
N ILE A 187 -18.70 -4.92 -34.65
CA ILE A 187 -18.46 -3.83 -33.69
C ILE A 187 -17.28 -2.97 -34.13
N ALA A 188 -16.19 -3.59 -34.59
CA ALA A 188 -15.03 -2.84 -35.08
C ALA A 188 -15.38 -1.98 -36.31
N ASP A 189 -16.16 -2.53 -37.26
CA ASP A 189 -16.60 -1.78 -38.45
C ASP A 189 -17.47 -0.58 -38.05
N LEU A 190 -18.46 -0.79 -37.17
CA LEU A 190 -19.36 0.27 -36.69
C LEU A 190 -18.64 1.35 -35.87
N LEU A 191 -17.49 1.03 -35.26
CA LEU A 191 -16.66 2.00 -34.56
C LEU A 191 -15.86 2.85 -35.53
N GLU A 192 -15.28 2.24 -36.55
CA GLU A 192 -14.55 2.94 -37.62
C GLU A 192 -15.46 3.89 -38.39
N GLU A 193 -16.67 3.45 -38.77
CA GLU A 193 -17.70 4.29 -39.40
C GLU A 193 -18.06 5.52 -38.54
N LYS A 194 -17.90 5.42 -37.21
CA LYS A 194 -18.14 6.50 -36.24
C LYS A 194 -16.89 7.29 -35.88
N GLY A 195 -15.78 7.07 -36.58
CA GLY A 195 -14.50 7.76 -36.37
C GLY A 195 -13.66 7.26 -35.20
N TYR A 196 -14.00 6.13 -34.57
CA TYR A 196 -13.18 5.54 -33.50
C TYR A 196 -12.13 4.60 -34.09
N THR A 197 -10.88 5.04 -34.05
CA THR A 197 -9.73 4.27 -34.52
C THR A 197 -8.79 3.89 -33.38
N ASN A 198 -7.91 2.93 -33.63
CA ASN A 198 -6.83 2.61 -32.72
C ASN A 198 -5.73 3.71 -32.73
N GLY A 199 -4.73 3.58 -31.86
CA GLY A 199 -3.65 4.59 -31.73
C GLY A 199 -2.74 4.75 -32.95
N LYS A 200 -2.93 3.96 -34.02
CA LYS A 200 -2.25 4.11 -35.32
C LYS A 200 -3.19 4.66 -36.42
N GLY A 201 -4.42 5.04 -36.09
CA GLY A 201 -5.41 5.51 -37.05
C GLY A 201 -6.14 4.40 -37.81
N ASN A 202 -5.92 3.13 -37.47
CA ASN A 202 -6.56 1.99 -38.15
C ASN A 202 -7.79 1.51 -37.38
N LYS A 203 -8.67 0.74 -38.04
CA LYS A 203 -9.73 -0.04 -37.38
C LYS A 203 -9.22 -0.84 -36.19
N PHE A 204 -10.07 -0.99 -35.17
CA PHE A 204 -9.80 -1.91 -34.06
C PHE A 204 -9.83 -3.38 -34.51
N ASN A 205 -8.85 -4.17 -34.08
CA ASN A 205 -8.88 -5.61 -34.26
C ASN A 205 -9.91 -6.26 -33.33
N PRO A 206 -10.55 -7.39 -33.70
CA PRO A 206 -11.50 -8.09 -32.84
C PRO A 206 -10.93 -8.46 -31.47
N SER A 207 -9.63 -8.77 -31.39
CA SER A 207 -8.92 -9.02 -30.12
C SER A 207 -8.83 -7.77 -29.23
N GLN A 208 -8.72 -6.57 -29.83
CA GLN A 208 -8.78 -5.30 -29.09
C GLN A 208 -10.19 -5.04 -28.58
N ILE A 209 -11.22 -5.27 -29.39
CA ILE A 209 -12.63 -5.17 -28.95
C ILE A 209 -12.91 -6.11 -27.79
N SER A 210 -12.45 -7.36 -27.87
CA SER A 210 -12.56 -8.32 -26.77
C SER A 210 -11.90 -7.80 -25.48
N ARG A 211 -10.70 -7.24 -25.57
CA ARG A 211 -10.02 -6.62 -24.41
C ARG A 211 -10.73 -5.38 -23.88
N ILE A 212 -11.41 -4.60 -24.73
CA ILE A 212 -12.21 -3.44 -24.32
C ILE A 212 -13.44 -3.92 -23.52
N LEU A 213 -14.07 -5.02 -23.93
CA LEU A 213 -15.25 -5.58 -23.24
C LEU A 213 -14.93 -6.08 -21.82
N LEU A 214 -13.70 -6.52 -21.57
CA LEU A 214 -13.25 -7.02 -20.28
C LEU A 214 -12.95 -5.93 -19.23
N GLN A 215 -13.04 -4.65 -19.59
CA GLN A 215 -12.79 -3.50 -18.70
C GLN A 215 -14.09 -2.88 -18.19
#